data_AF-A0AAV2IKS6-F1
#
_entry.id   AF-A0AAV2IKS6-F1
#
_cell.length_a   1.000
_cell.length_b   1.000
_cell.length_c   1.000
_cell.angle_alpha   90.00
_cell.angle_beta   90.00
_cell.angle_gamma   90.00
#
_symmetry.space_group_name_H-M   'P 1'
#
loop_
_entity.id
_entity.type
_entity.pdbx_description
1 polymer ?
#
loop_
_entity_poly.entity_id
_entity_poly.type
_entity_poly.pdbx_seq_one_letter_code
_entity_poly.pdbx_strand_id
1 'polypeptide(L)' 'DCNLGYYGINCQYSCPATCSQKRCNHVNGACENCNLGRYGMNCQYSCPGKCSNKRCNHVSGS' A
#
# COMPACT_ATOMS: atom_id res chain seq x y z
N ASP A 1 -3.88 3.83 -18.80
CA ASP A 1 -3.90 4.44 -17.46
C ASP A 1 -5.15 3.97 -16.74
N CYS A 2 -5.05 3.57 -15.46
CA CYS A 2 -6.21 3.10 -14.69
C CYS A 2 -6.81 4.20 -13.85
N ASN A 3 -8.14 4.16 -13.65
CA ASN A 3 -8.78 5.04 -12.67
C ASN A 3 -8.15 4.87 -11.29
N LEU A 4 -8.10 5.96 -10.54
CA LEU A 4 -7.50 5.99 -9.21
C LEU A 4 -8.17 4.94 -8.32
N GLY A 5 -7.38 4.06 -7.72
CA GLY A 5 -7.89 2.93 -6.95
C GLY A 5 -8.05 1.63 -7.73
N TYR A 6 -7.56 1.52 -8.96
CA TYR A 6 -7.60 0.29 -9.77
C TYR A 6 -6.25 -0.06 -10.41
N TYR A 7 -6.01 -1.35 -10.64
CA TYR A 7 -4.79 -1.89 -11.25
C TYR A 7 -5.05 -3.18 -12.06
N GLY A 8 -4.01 -3.61 -12.79
CA GLY A 8 -3.99 -4.83 -13.58
C GLY A 8 -4.43 -4.62 -15.03
N ILE A 9 -4.44 -5.72 -15.80
CA ILE A 9 -4.90 -5.71 -17.20
C ILE A 9 -6.37 -5.29 -17.21
N ASN A 10 -6.69 -4.24 -17.97
CA ASN A 10 -8.01 -3.61 -18.01
C ASN A 10 -8.52 -3.04 -16.68
N CYS A 11 -7.64 -2.78 -15.70
CA CYS A 11 -8.01 -2.17 -14.41
C CYS A 11 -9.06 -2.98 -13.63
N GLN A 12 -9.03 -4.31 -13.79
CA GLN A 12 -10.03 -5.22 -13.22
C GLN A 12 -9.90 -5.41 -11.70
N TYR A 13 -8.75 -5.03 -11.11
CA TYR A 13 -8.49 -5.18 -9.69
C TYR A 13 -8.54 -3.83 -8.98
N SER A 14 -9.07 -3.80 -7.75
CA SER A 14 -9.08 -2.60 -6.92
C SER A 14 -7.86 -2.54 -6.01
N CYS A 15 -7.26 -1.35 -5.88
CA CYS A 15 -6.14 -1.12 -4.99
C CYS A 15 -6.50 -1.52 -3.54
N PRO A 16 -5.56 -2.13 -2.80
CA PRO A 16 -5.76 -2.48 -1.40
C PRO A 16 -6.27 -1.30 -0.58
N ALA A 17 -7.27 -1.53 0.28
CA ALA A 17 -7.77 -0.51 1.22
C ALA A 17 -6.72 -0.07 2.26
N THR A 18 -5.66 -0.86 2.39
CA THR A 18 -4.47 -0.61 3.22
C THR A 18 -3.50 0.39 2.58
N CYS A 19 -3.60 0.66 1.27
CA CYS A 19 -2.87 1.73 0.60
C CYS A 19 -3.42 3.10 1.01
N SER A 20 -2.52 4.05 1.24
CA SER A 20 -2.89 5.43 1.50
C SER A 20 -3.64 6.01 0.30
N GLN A 21 -4.80 6.63 0.55
CA GLN A 21 -5.66 7.21 -0.49
C GLN A 21 -6.08 6.23 -1.60
N LYS A 22 -6.00 4.91 -1.37
CA LYS A 22 -6.17 3.87 -2.41
C LYS A 22 -5.25 4.07 -3.62
N ARG A 23 -4.07 4.68 -3.45
CA ARG A 23 -3.08 4.78 -4.54
C ARG A 23 -2.22 3.53 -4.59
N CYS A 24 -2.22 2.89 -5.75
CA CYS A 24 -1.34 1.77 -6.04
C CYS A 24 -0.88 1.81 -7.50
N ASN A 25 0.23 1.16 -7.78
CA ASN A 25 0.80 1.02 -9.09
C ASN A 25 -0.19 0.28 -10.02
N HIS A 26 -0.54 0.92 -11.14
CA HIS A 26 -1.56 0.41 -12.05
C HIS A 26 -1.18 -0.93 -12.73
N VAL A 27 0.10 -1.32 -12.71
CA VAL A 27 0.59 -2.58 -13.32
C VAL A 27 0.49 -3.73 -12.31
N ASN A 28 1.08 -3.57 -11.13
CA ASN A 28 1.29 -4.66 -10.18
C ASN A 28 0.49 -4.54 -8.86
N GLY A 29 -0.23 -3.43 -8.66
CA GLY A 29 -1.06 -3.22 -7.47
C GLY A 29 -0.30 -2.78 -6.22
N ALA A 30 1.01 -2.53 -6.31
CA ALA A 30 1.83 -2.11 -5.17
C ALA A 30 1.42 -0.72 -4.68
N CYS A 31 1.18 -0.58 -3.39
CA CYS A 31 0.85 0.71 -2.78
C CYS A 31 2.02 1.69 -2.92
N GLU A 32 1.74 2.92 -3.34
CA GLU A 32 2.73 4.00 -3.32
C GLU A 32 3.08 4.42 -1.88
N ASN A 33 2.10 4.30 -0.99
CA ASN A 33 2.28 4.57 0.43
C ASN A 33 1.25 3.77 1.24
N CYS A 34 1.56 3.53 2.52
CA CYS A 34 0.71 2.77 3.42
C CYS A 34 -0.06 3.66 4.39
N ASN A 35 -1.22 3.17 4.83
CA ASN A 35 -1.87 3.72 6.02
C ASN A 35 -0.94 3.61 7.22
N LEU A 36 -1.09 4.54 8.18
CA LEU A 36 -0.23 4.61 9.36
C LEU A 36 -0.17 3.25 10.09
N GLY A 37 1.04 2.80 10.39
CA GLY A 37 1.24 1.51 11.05
C GLY A 37 1.21 0.30 10.12
N ARG A 38 1.30 0.47 8.79
CA ARG A 38 1.37 -0.64 7.84
C ARG A 38 2.58 -0.55 6.91
N TYR A 39 3.02 -1.71 6.40
CA TYR A 39 4.10 -1.85 5.44
C TYR A 39 3.95 -3.08 4.54
N GLY A 40 4.85 -3.21 3.57
CA GLY A 40 4.87 -4.25 2.54
C GLY A 40 4.31 -3.73 1.22
N MET A 41 4.50 -4.51 0.15
CA MET A 41 4.09 -4.15 -1.22
C MET A 41 2.63 -3.70 -1.32
N ASN A 42 1.72 -4.35 -0.58
CA ASN A 42 0.29 -4.03 -0.54
C ASN A 42 -0.15 -3.53 0.85
N CYS A 43 0.80 -3.06 1.66
CA CYS A 43 0.57 -2.63 3.04
C CYS A 43 -0.12 -3.72 3.89
N GLN A 44 0.15 -4.99 3.59
CA GLN A 44 -0.51 -6.12 4.25
C GLN A 44 0.00 -6.37 5.68
N TYR A 45 1.21 -5.89 6.00
CA TYR A 45 1.84 -6.09 7.30
C TYR A 45 1.65 -4.88 8.20
N SER A 46 1.66 -5.12 9.51
CA SER A 46 1.60 -4.07 10.54
C SER A 46 2.99 -3.73 11.02
N CYS A 47 3.33 -2.43 11.09
CA CYS A 47 4.62 -1.96 11.61
C CYS A 47 4.95 -2.62 12.96
N PRO A 48 6.23 -2.96 13.21
CA PRO A 48 6.67 -3.46 14.51
C PRO A 48 6.25 -2.52 15.64
N GLY A 49 5.82 -3.07 16.78
CA GLY A 49 5.40 -2.27 17.94
C GLY A 49 6.50 -1.38 18.54
N LYS A 50 7.76 -1.59 18.14
CA LYS A 50 8.91 -0.80 18.56
C LYS A 50 9.10 0.49 17.74
N CYS A 51 8.36 0.65 16.63
CA CYS A 51 8.45 1.84 15.80
C CYS A 51 7.73 3.03 16.46
N SER A 52 8.46 4.13 16.67
CA SER A 52 7.89 5.36 17.25
C SER A 52 6.72 5.86 16.40
N ASN A 53 5.59 6.16 17.04
CA ASN A 53 4.37 6.66 16.38
C ASN A 53 3.82 5.76 15.25
N LYS A 54 4.08 4.44 15.28
CA LYS A 54 3.69 3.51 14.21
C LYS A 54 4.19 3.93 12.82
N ARG A 55 5.26 4.73 12.76
CA ARG A 55 5.97 5.08 11.54
C ARG A 55 7.09 4.08 11.32
N CYS A 56 6.94 3.29 10.27
CA CYS A 56 7.98 2.41 9.77
C CYS A 56 8.11 2.60 8.26
N ASN A 57 9.20 2.10 7.67
CA ASN A 57 9.36 2.09 6.22
C ASN A 57 8.22 1.32 5.56
N HIS A 58 7.50 1.94 4.63
CA HIS A 58 6.33 1.33 3.96
C HIS A 58 6.69 0.08 3.13
N VAL A 59 7.96 -0.12 2.76
CA VAL A 59 8.46 -1.30 2.05
C VAL A 59 8.95 -2.37 3.04
N SER A 60 9.88 -2.03 3.93
CA SER A 60 10.60 -3.00 4.78
C SER A 60 10.08 -3.12 6.21
N GLY A 61 9.27 -2.17 6.68
CA GLY A 61 8.75 -2.17 8.06
C GLY A 61 9.76 -1.79 9.14
N SER A 62 10.97 -1.36 8.76
CA SER A 62 12.03 -0.89 9.66
C SER A 62 11.86 0.58 10.04
#